data_AF-A0A452IEN7-F1
#
_entry.id   AF-A0A452IEN7-F1
#
_cell.length_a   1.000
_cell.length_b   1.000
_cell.length_c   1.000
_cell.angle_alpha   90.00
_cell.angle_beta   90.00
_cell.angle_gamma   90.00
#
_symmetry.space_group_name_H-M   'P 1'
#
loop_
_entity.id
_entity.type
_entity.pdbx_description
1 polymer ?
#
loop_
_entity_poly.entity_id
_entity_poly.type
_entity_poly.pdbx_seq_one_letter_code
_entity_poly.pdbx_strand_id
1 'polypeptide(L)'
;MRTRQRAFSAVMRLCVKCLRVGRWRRFRLAWRLQQLWRYGHLCLGSLLYNSFTNSDVVLDSLFEPIYWLVDHVTRWFGVVFVALVIVLTSSIVAIVYICLLPLILQTYPPGWICWHLAYGHWNLLMILFHYYMAITTPPGHPPQAKSNTVAVSICRKCISPKPARAHHCSICNRCVLKMDHHCPWLNNCVGHYNHRYFFSFCLFMTMGCVYCGISSWDIFREAYAAIQRLKLLEKETLQVAANQLGSPGAGGPHAVACCPHHPRGDQHRETHQQEGEAEAAEERQSVQEPLQLRHLGQLEGVPGSGHAQTLAHPGTAAVYTPAPWNWPELGPSSLCDRAAHTSPGHLTDVGAEAQGVVPAPAAPGPTPAWH
;
A
#
# COMPACT_ATOMS: atom_id res chain seq x y z
N MET A 1 79.31 -55.03 -6.02
CA MET A 1 78.06 -55.15 -6.81
C MET A 1 76.79 -55.42 -5.98
N ARG A 2 76.84 -56.14 -4.83
CA ARG A 2 75.66 -56.48 -4.00
C ARG A 2 74.97 -55.31 -3.26
N THR A 3 75.65 -54.18 -3.02
CA THR A 3 75.08 -53.01 -2.32
C THR A 3 74.16 -52.15 -3.20
N ARG A 4 74.50 -51.97 -4.49
CA ARG A 4 73.66 -51.23 -5.46
C ARG A 4 72.34 -51.95 -5.76
N GLN A 5 72.33 -53.28 -5.84
CA GLN A 5 71.11 -54.08 -6.05
C GLN A 5 70.12 -53.99 -4.87
N ARG A 6 70.61 -53.94 -3.62
CA ARG A 6 69.76 -53.81 -2.42
C ARG A 6 69.13 -52.42 -2.31
N ALA A 7 69.88 -51.37 -2.63
CA ALA A 7 69.36 -50.00 -2.68
C ALA A 7 68.28 -49.84 -3.75
N PHE A 8 68.50 -50.36 -4.96
CA PHE A 8 67.52 -50.30 -6.05
C PHE A 8 66.23 -51.07 -5.71
N SER A 9 66.36 -52.24 -5.07
CA SER A 9 65.21 -53.02 -4.58
C SER A 9 64.43 -52.30 -3.47
N ALA A 10 65.12 -51.56 -2.58
CA ALA A 10 64.46 -50.77 -1.54
C ALA A 10 63.70 -49.57 -2.11
N VAL A 11 64.29 -48.84 -3.07
CA VAL A 11 63.64 -47.72 -3.77
C VAL A 11 62.44 -48.21 -4.58
N MET A 12 62.57 -49.31 -5.33
CA MET A 12 61.45 -49.94 -6.04
C MET A 12 60.30 -50.34 -5.10
N ARG A 13 60.61 -50.93 -3.93
CA ARG A 13 59.59 -51.27 -2.92
C ARG A 13 58.91 -50.03 -2.36
N LEU A 14 59.64 -48.93 -2.15
CA LEU A 14 59.08 -47.66 -1.67
C LEU A 14 58.18 -47.02 -2.75
N CYS A 15 58.63 -46.96 -4.00
CA CYS A 15 57.84 -46.47 -5.12
C CYS A 15 56.55 -47.29 -5.32
N VAL A 16 56.61 -48.62 -5.23
CA VAL A 16 55.43 -49.48 -5.31
C VAL A 16 54.48 -49.24 -4.13
N LYS A 17 55.00 -49.04 -2.91
CA LYS A 17 54.17 -48.69 -1.74
C LYS A 17 53.50 -47.32 -1.93
N CYS A 18 54.22 -46.30 -2.38
CA CYS A 18 53.67 -44.97 -2.64
C CYS A 18 52.61 -44.99 -3.76
N LEU A 19 52.84 -45.74 -4.84
CA LEU A 19 51.85 -45.93 -5.93
C LEU A 19 50.61 -46.68 -5.45
N ARG A 20 50.76 -47.70 -4.59
CA ARG A 20 49.62 -48.42 -3.98
C ARG A 20 48.81 -47.53 -3.04
N VAL A 21 49.47 -46.71 -2.21
CA VAL A 21 48.79 -45.75 -1.32
C VAL A 21 48.06 -44.67 -2.12
N GLY A 22 48.67 -44.14 -3.19
CA GLY A 22 48.02 -43.18 -4.09
C GLY A 22 46.80 -43.76 -4.81
N ARG A 23 46.89 -45.01 -5.30
CA ARG A 23 45.76 -45.73 -5.91
C ARG A 23 44.65 -46.00 -4.88
N TRP A 24 45.01 -46.37 -3.65
CA TRP A 24 44.03 -46.61 -2.58
C TRP A 24 43.34 -45.33 -2.10
N ARG A 25 44.06 -44.20 -2.05
CA ARG A 25 43.49 -42.89 -1.71
C ARG A 25 42.55 -42.36 -2.81
N ARG A 26 42.89 -42.57 -4.09
CA ARG A 26 41.99 -42.29 -5.22
C ARG A 26 40.75 -43.19 -5.21
N PHE A 27 40.91 -44.48 -4.91
CA PHE A 27 39.79 -45.40 -4.76
C PHE A 27 38.86 -45.00 -3.61
N ARG A 28 39.43 -44.56 -2.47
CA ARG A 28 38.66 -44.04 -1.33
C ARG A 28 37.92 -42.74 -1.66
N LEU A 29 38.54 -41.82 -2.41
CA LEU A 29 37.88 -40.58 -2.83
C LEU A 29 36.77 -40.86 -3.86
N ALA A 30 37.03 -41.71 -4.86
CA ALA A 30 36.03 -42.15 -5.83
C ALA A 30 34.87 -42.87 -5.15
N TRP A 31 35.14 -43.72 -4.16
CA TRP A 31 34.12 -44.40 -3.38
C TRP A 31 33.30 -43.42 -2.52
N ARG A 32 33.92 -42.41 -1.90
CA ARG A 32 33.19 -41.34 -1.20
C ARG A 32 32.33 -40.50 -2.14
N LEU A 33 32.85 -40.12 -3.30
CA LEU A 33 32.08 -39.40 -4.32
C LEU A 33 30.94 -40.26 -4.87
N GLN A 34 31.15 -41.56 -5.05
CA GLN A 34 30.12 -42.49 -5.49
C GLN A 34 29.06 -42.70 -4.40
N GLN A 35 29.44 -42.72 -3.13
CA GLN A 35 28.47 -42.73 -2.02
C GLN A 35 27.68 -41.43 -1.95
N LEU A 36 28.32 -40.27 -2.06
CA LEU A 36 27.64 -38.97 -2.12
C LEU A 36 26.70 -38.87 -3.32
N TRP A 37 27.12 -39.36 -4.49
CA TRP A 37 26.28 -39.42 -5.68
C TRP A 37 25.09 -40.35 -5.48
N ARG A 38 25.30 -41.57 -4.94
CA ARG A 38 24.21 -42.52 -4.66
C ARG A 38 23.24 -41.97 -3.62
N TYR A 39 23.75 -41.34 -2.56
CA TYR A 39 22.93 -40.73 -1.53
C TYR A 39 22.18 -39.51 -2.06
N GLY A 40 22.85 -38.65 -2.82
CA GLY A 40 22.23 -37.49 -3.48
C GLY A 40 21.19 -37.91 -4.52
N HIS A 41 21.45 -38.97 -5.30
CA HIS A 41 20.49 -39.55 -6.23
C HIS A 41 19.32 -40.21 -5.49
N LEU A 42 19.55 -40.83 -4.33
CA LEU A 42 18.48 -41.37 -3.49
C LEU A 42 17.64 -40.25 -2.88
N CYS A 43 18.26 -39.17 -2.39
CA CYS A 43 17.57 -37.98 -1.90
C CYS A 43 16.77 -37.29 -3.00
N LEU A 44 17.35 -37.15 -4.20
CA LEU A 44 16.66 -36.59 -5.37
C LEU A 44 15.52 -37.50 -5.82
N GLY A 45 15.73 -38.82 -5.81
CA GLY A 45 14.70 -39.82 -6.05
C GLY A 45 13.60 -39.76 -4.99
N SER A 46 13.92 -39.60 -3.71
CA SER A 46 12.92 -39.44 -2.64
C SER A 46 12.19 -38.09 -2.69
N LEU A 47 12.84 -37.02 -3.18
CA LEU A 47 12.21 -35.71 -3.40
C LEU A 47 11.25 -35.73 -4.60
N LEU A 48 11.67 -36.34 -5.71
CA LEU A 48 10.92 -36.37 -6.97
C LEU A 48 9.92 -37.53 -7.09
N TYR A 49 10.11 -38.61 -6.33
CA TYR A 49 9.29 -39.83 -6.36
C TYR A 49 8.45 -39.99 -5.09
N ASN A 50 8.09 -38.87 -4.47
CA ASN A 50 7.11 -38.86 -3.41
C ASN A 50 5.79 -38.37 -3.99
N SER A 51 4.74 -39.20 -3.92
CA SER A 51 3.37 -38.86 -4.32
C SER A 51 2.82 -37.61 -3.62
N PHE A 52 3.45 -37.17 -2.53
CA PHE A 52 3.11 -35.96 -1.78
C PHE A 52 3.88 -34.70 -2.24
N THR A 53 4.91 -34.82 -3.09
CA THR A 53 5.67 -33.68 -3.62
C THR A 53 5.04 -33.21 -4.94
N ASN A 54 4.01 -32.37 -4.86
CA ASN A 54 3.45 -31.68 -6.02
C ASN A 54 4.38 -30.51 -6.44
N SER A 55 4.29 -30.08 -7.70
CA SER A 55 5.02 -28.90 -8.20
C SER A 55 4.82 -27.66 -7.33
N ASP A 56 3.63 -27.52 -6.75
CA ASP A 56 3.28 -26.41 -5.86
C ASP A 56 4.14 -26.39 -4.59
N VAL A 57 4.43 -27.55 -4.00
CA VAL A 57 5.26 -27.65 -2.79
C VAL A 57 6.71 -27.27 -3.09
N VAL A 58 7.20 -27.65 -4.27
CA VAL A 58 8.56 -27.32 -4.72
C VAL A 58 8.67 -25.82 -5.00
N LEU A 59 7.69 -25.23 -5.69
CA LEU A 59 7.66 -23.79 -5.93
C LEU A 59 7.55 -23.00 -4.63
N ASP A 60 6.66 -23.39 -3.71
CA ASP A 60 6.55 -22.77 -2.39
C ASP A 60 7.89 -22.79 -1.63
N SER A 61 8.61 -23.92 -1.68
CA SER A 61 9.93 -24.06 -1.04
C SER A 61 11.00 -23.18 -1.69
N LEU A 62 10.96 -23.03 -3.02
CA LEU A 62 11.90 -22.17 -3.76
C LEU A 62 11.62 -20.68 -3.53
N PHE A 63 10.36 -20.29 -3.37
CA PHE A 63 9.97 -18.91 -3.11
C PHE A 63 10.03 -18.51 -1.63
N GLU A 64 10.20 -19.46 -0.71
CA GLU A 64 10.30 -19.18 0.74
C GLU A 64 11.33 -18.09 1.11
N PRO A 65 12.57 -18.09 0.57
CA PRO A 65 13.53 -17.02 0.84
C PRO A 65 13.08 -15.65 0.28
N ILE A 66 12.37 -15.66 -0.85
CA ILE A 66 11.83 -14.45 -1.47
C ILE A 66 10.69 -13.90 -0.61
N TYR A 67 9.78 -14.75 -0.14
CA TYR A 67 8.72 -14.34 0.77
C TYR A 67 9.30 -13.77 2.07
N TRP A 68 10.32 -14.40 2.63
CA TRP A 68 11.01 -13.89 3.81
C TRP A 68 11.62 -12.50 3.57
N LEU A 69 12.29 -12.29 2.42
CA LEU A 69 12.83 -10.99 2.04
C LEU A 69 11.73 -9.95 1.91
N VAL A 70 10.66 -10.26 1.18
CA VAL A 70 9.51 -9.37 0.96
C VAL A 70 8.84 -9.01 2.30
N ASP A 71 8.60 -9.99 3.16
CA ASP A 71 8.00 -9.77 4.48
C ASP A 71 8.88 -8.87 5.36
N HIS A 72 10.20 -9.09 5.35
CA HIS A 72 11.16 -8.29 6.11
C HIS A 72 11.21 -6.84 5.62
N VAL A 73 11.29 -6.66 4.29
CA VAL A 73 11.32 -5.37 3.63
C VAL A 73 10.00 -4.62 3.84
N THR A 74 8.86 -5.29 3.74
CA THR A 74 7.52 -4.70 3.96
C THR A 74 7.37 -4.18 5.39
N ARG A 75 7.90 -4.90 6.38
CA ARG A 75 7.87 -4.47 7.78
C ARG A 75 8.70 -3.21 8.02
N TRP A 76 9.85 -3.09 7.37
CA TRP A 76 10.68 -1.88 7.44
C TRP A 76 9.99 -0.69 6.76
N PHE A 77 9.43 -0.91 5.57
CA PHE A 77 8.64 0.09 4.86
C PHE A 77 7.43 0.56 5.68
N GLY A 78 6.79 -0.31 6.46
CA GLY A 78 5.69 0.08 7.34
C GLY A 78 6.04 1.21 8.30
N VAL A 79 7.24 1.20 8.89
CA VAL A 79 7.71 2.29 9.77
C VAL A 79 7.90 3.59 8.98
N VAL A 80 8.45 3.50 7.78
CA VAL A 80 8.65 4.66 6.89
C VAL A 80 7.31 5.25 6.48
N PHE A 81 6.32 4.44 6.14
CA PHE A 81 4.98 4.92 5.77
C PHE A 81 4.25 5.58 6.94
N VAL A 82 4.35 5.05 8.15
CA VAL A 82 3.78 5.71 9.35
C VAL A 82 4.46 7.06 9.60
N ALA A 83 5.80 7.12 9.50
CA ALA A 83 6.52 8.39 9.62
C ALA A 83 6.10 9.39 8.53
N LEU A 84 5.94 8.92 7.29
CA LEU A 84 5.48 9.73 6.16
C LEU A 84 4.08 10.32 6.43
N VAL A 85 3.14 9.53 6.94
CA VAL A 85 1.78 10.03 7.28
C VAL A 85 1.85 11.12 8.34
N ILE A 86 2.68 10.94 9.38
CA ILE A 86 2.87 11.94 10.43
C ILE A 86 3.45 13.24 9.85
N VAL A 87 4.48 13.14 9.00
CA VAL A 87 5.11 14.29 8.36
C VAL A 87 4.13 15.01 7.43
N LEU A 88 3.40 14.28 6.59
CA LEU A 88 2.41 14.85 5.67
C LEU A 88 1.30 15.57 6.43
N THR A 89 0.75 14.93 7.46
CA THR A 89 -0.30 15.54 8.30
C THR A 89 0.23 16.81 8.99
N SER A 90 1.45 16.77 9.53
CA SER A 90 2.09 17.92 10.16
C SER A 90 2.35 19.06 9.17
N SER A 91 2.77 18.74 7.94
CA SER A 91 2.97 19.75 6.90
C SER A 91 1.67 20.43 6.47
N ILE A 92 0.58 19.66 6.33
CA ILE A 92 -0.73 20.22 5.96
C ILE A 92 -1.20 21.17 7.07
N VAL A 93 -1.11 20.74 8.34
CA VAL A 93 -1.42 21.57 9.50
C VAL A 93 -0.56 22.85 9.48
N ALA A 94 0.75 22.73 9.27
CA ALA A 94 1.65 23.89 9.21
C ALA A 94 1.26 24.87 8.09
N ILE A 95 0.97 24.38 6.88
CA ILE A 95 0.52 25.23 5.75
C ILE A 95 -0.79 25.94 6.10
N VAL A 96 -1.74 25.24 6.71
CA VAL A 96 -3.03 25.83 7.09
C VAL A 96 -2.85 26.95 8.11
N TYR A 97 -2.05 26.75 9.16
CA TYR A 97 -1.88 27.77 10.21
C TYR A 97 -0.92 28.90 9.86
N ILE A 98 0.14 28.62 9.11
CA ILE A 98 1.18 29.61 8.79
C ILE A 98 0.80 30.40 7.54
N CYS A 99 0.29 29.73 6.50
CA CYS A 99 0.04 30.36 5.21
C CYS A 99 -1.44 30.72 5.01
N LEU A 100 -2.36 29.80 5.30
CA LEU A 100 -3.78 30.01 4.97
C LEU A 100 -4.52 30.84 6.02
N LEU A 101 -4.26 30.64 7.31
CA LEU A 101 -4.93 31.39 8.37
C LEU A 101 -4.78 32.92 8.24
N PRO A 102 -3.58 33.50 8.02
CA PRO A 102 -3.48 34.95 7.85
C PRO A 102 -4.26 35.47 6.64
N LEU A 103 -4.31 34.69 5.54
CA LEU A 103 -5.11 35.03 4.36
C LEU A 103 -6.61 34.97 4.68
N ILE A 104 -7.04 33.91 5.37
CA ILE A 104 -8.45 33.70 5.73
C ILE A 104 -8.94 34.82 6.67
N LEU A 105 -8.12 35.25 7.62
CA LEU A 105 -8.45 36.34 8.55
C LEU A 105 -8.62 37.70 7.87
N GLN A 106 -7.99 37.92 6.71
CA GLN A 106 -8.09 39.18 5.97
C GLN A 106 -9.23 39.18 4.94
N THR A 107 -9.53 38.02 4.34
CA THR A 107 -10.47 37.93 3.21
C THR A 107 -11.89 37.57 3.63
N TYR A 108 -12.07 36.70 4.63
CA TYR A 108 -13.37 36.11 4.94
C TYR A 108 -14.10 36.80 6.10
N PRO A 109 -15.45 36.79 6.10
CA PRO A 109 -16.23 37.28 7.24
C PRO A 109 -16.03 36.37 8.47
N PRO A 110 -16.18 36.90 9.69
CA PRO A 110 -15.89 36.18 10.94
C PRO A 110 -16.69 34.89 11.10
N GLY A 111 -17.92 34.81 10.58
CA GLY A 111 -18.73 33.59 10.62
C GLY A 111 -18.09 32.41 9.86
N TRP A 112 -17.55 32.67 8.67
CA TRP A 112 -16.85 31.67 7.87
C TRP A 112 -15.53 31.25 8.51
N ILE A 113 -14.80 32.20 9.11
CA ILE A 113 -13.58 31.92 9.86
C ILE A 113 -13.87 30.97 11.03
N CYS A 114 -14.89 31.27 11.84
CA CYS A 114 -15.31 30.41 12.94
C CYS A 114 -15.71 29.01 12.47
N TRP A 115 -16.42 28.90 11.35
CA TRP A 115 -16.76 27.62 10.74
C TRP A 115 -15.51 26.83 10.32
N HIS A 116 -14.56 27.46 9.63
CA HIS A 116 -13.31 26.82 9.20
C HIS A 116 -12.47 26.32 10.37
N LEU A 117 -12.36 27.12 11.43
CA LEU A 117 -11.66 26.72 12.63
C LEU A 117 -12.41 25.56 13.32
N ALA A 118 -13.71 25.68 13.56
CA ALA A 118 -14.47 24.65 14.27
C ALA A 118 -14.48 23.30 13.52
N TYR A 119 -14.90 23.30 12.25
CA TYR A 119 -14.98 22.08 11.45
C TYR A 119 -13.59 21.52 11.12
N GLY A 120 -12.65 22.38 10.75
CA GLY A 120 -11.28 21.98 10.43
C GLY A 120 -10.57 21.28 11.59
N HIS A 121 -10.66 21.84 12.80
CA HIS A 121 -10.11 21.21 14.00
C HIS A 121 -10.85 19.93 14.36
N TRP A 122 -12.18 19.92 14.28
CA TRP A 122 -12.97 18.70 14.53
C TRP A 122 -12.56 17.55 13.61
N ASN A 123 -12.46 17.82 12.30
CA ASN A 123 -12.06 16.82 11.33
C ASN A 123 -10.62 16.35 11.54
N LEU A 124 -9.70 17.27 11.85
CA LEU A 124 -8.31 16.93 12.20
C LEU A 124 -8.25 16.01 13.43
N LEU A 125 -9.00 16.33 14.50
CA LEU A 125 -9.06 15.49 15.69
C LEU A 125 -9.63 14.10 15.38
N MET A 126 -10.67 14.01 14.55
CA MET A 126 -11.24 12.73 14.11
C MET A 126 -10.22 11.91 13.30
N ILE A 127 -9.48 12.51 12.37
CA ILE A 127 -8.42 11.83 11.61
C ILE A 127 -7.34 11.30 12.57
N LEU A 128 -6.82 12.15 13.45
CA LEU A 128 -5.75 11.78 14.38
C LEU A 128 -6.17 10.67 15.33
N PHE A 129 -7.37 10.77 15.92
CA PHE A 129 -7.91 9.76 16.82
C PHE A 129 -8.07 8.41 16.13
N HIS A 130 -8.73 8.36 14.97
CA HIS A 130 -8.98 7.10 14.28
C HIS A 130 -7.68 6.50 13.72
N TYR A 131 -6.75 7.32 13.23
CA TYR A 131 -5.43 6.85 12.81
C TYR A 131 -4.67 6.24 14.01
N TYR A 132 -4.61 6.95 15.14
CA TYR A 132 -3.98 6.46 16.36
C TYR A 132 -4.59 5.14 16.84
N MET A 133 -5.93 5.04 16.86
CA MET A 133 -6.60 3.80 17.24
C MET A 133 -6.35 2.68 16.23
N ALA A 134 -6.25 2.95 14.93
CA ALA A 134 -5.97 1.96 13.92
C ALA A 134 -4.55 1.37 14.03
N ILE A 135 -3.55 2.20 14.36
CA ILE A 135 -2.15 1.75 14.52
C ILE A 135 -1.91 1.04 15.85
N THR A 136 -2.56 1.48 16.94
CA THR A 136 -2.29 0.95 18.29
C THR A 136 -3.18 -0.24 18.67
N THR A 137 -4.41 -0.31 18.14
CA THR A 137 -5.34 -1.39 18.47
C THR A 137 -4.88 -2.69 17.80
N PRO A 138 -4.63 -3.76 18.55
CA PRO A 138 -4.33 -5.06 17.97
C PRO A 138 -5.50 -5.55 17.10
N PRO A 139 -5.25 -6.22 15.97
CA PRO A 139 -6.32 -6.63 15.04
C PRO A 139 -7.22 -7.75 15.58
N GLY A 140 -6.85 -8.37 16.70
CA GLY A 140 -7.48 -9.55 17.28
C GLY A 140 -6.81 -10.85 16.85
N HIS A 141 -6.60 -11.75 17.80
CA HIS A 141 -6.00 -13.07 17.59
C HIS A 141 -6.98 -14.16 18.01
N PRO A 142 -6.92 -15.36 17.41
CA PRO A 142 -7.78 -16.46 17.80
C PRO A 142 -7.52 -16.86 19.27
N PRO A 143 -8.55 -17.32 20.00
CA PRO A 143 -8.38 -17.84 21.35
C PRO A 143 -7.50 -19.11 21.31
N GLN A 144 -6.57 -19.24 22.25
CA GLN A 144 -5.66 -20.39 22.33
C GLN A 144 -6.26 -21.60 23.07
N ALA A 145 -7.34 -21.38 23.84
CA ALA A 145 -8.02 -22.45 24.56
C ALA A 145 -8.88 -23.31 23.62
N LYS A 146 -9.23 -24.53 24.06
CA LYS A 146 -10.25 -25.40 23.44
C LYS A 146 -11.63 -24.74 23.58
N SER A 147 -11.88 -23.63 22.89
CA SER A 147 -13.22 -23.06 22.79
C SER A 147 -14.05 -23.91 21.84
N ASN A 148 -15.34 -24.08 22.15
CA ASN A 148 -16.36 -24.65 21.26
C ASN A 148 -16.61 -23.78 20.00
N THR A 149 -15.63 -23.00 19.59
CA THR A 149 -15.62 -22.27 18.32
C THR A 149 -15.41 -23.28 17.21
N VAL A 150 -16.38 -23.35 16.30
CA VAL A 150 -16.30 -24.18 15.09
C VAL A 150 -15.05 -23.77 14.28
N ALA A 151 -13.98 -24.54 14.41
CA ALA A 151 -12.76 -24.35 13.65
C ALA A 151 -12.96 -24.95 12.25
N VAL A 152 -12.74 -24.15 11.21
CA VAL A 152 -12.96 -24.58 9.82
C VAL A 152 -11.70 -25.26 9.25
N SER A 153 -10.52 -24.90 9.77
CA SER A 153 -9.24 -25.45 9.32
C SER A 153 -8.16 -25.25 10.38
N ILE A 154 -6.97 -25.80 10.17
CA ILE A 154 -5.79 -25.59 11.03
C ILE A 154 -4.78 -24.71 10.27
N CYS A 155 -4.21 -23.71 10.94
CA CYS A 155 -3.12 -22.94 10.38
C CYS A 155 -1.83 -23.78 10.40
N ARG A 156 -1.22 -24.02 9.23
CA ARG A 156 0.05 -24.78 9.13
C ARG A 156 1.22 -24.09 9.82
N LYS A 157 1.25 -22.75 9.82
CA LYS A 157 2.34 -21.95 10.41
C LYS A 157 2.22 -21.80 11.93
N CYS A 158 1.00 -21.56 12.43
CA CYS A 158 0.77 -21.42 13.88
C CYS A 158 0.47 -22.74 14.60
N ILE A 159 0.19 -23.82 13.84
CA ILE A 159 -0.22 -25.13 14.36
C ILE A 159 -1.41 -24.99 15.33
N SER A 160 -2.35 -24.13 14.99
CA SER A 160 -3.51 -23.79 15.83
C SER A 160 -4.81 -23.87 15.03
N PRO A 161 -5.94 -24.20 15.69
CA PRO A 161 -7.25 -24.17 15.04
C PRO A 161 -7.55 -22.75 14.56
N LYS A 162 -7.98 -22.65 13.31
CA LYS A 162 -8.30 -21.40 12.63
C LYS A 162 -9.82 -21.22 12.67
N PRO A 163 -10.35 -20.26 13.45
CA PRO A 163 -11.77 -19.98 13.46
C PRO A 163 -12.21 -19.43 12.09
N ALA A 164 -13.52 -19.51 11.81
CA ALA A 164 -14.07 -19.00 10.56
C ALA A 164 -13.62 -17.54 10.30
N ARG A 165 -13.26 -17.25 9.05
CA ARG A 165 -12.78 -15.92 8.59
C ARG A 165 -11.48 -15.39 9.19
N ALA A 166 -10.79 -16.13 10.07
CA ALA A 166 -9.42 -15.77 10.42
C ALA A 166 -8.50 -16.00 9.22
N HIS A 167 -7.33 -15.34 9.14
CA HIS A 167 -6.26 -15.66 8.18
C HIS A 167 -4.90 -15.47 8.85
N HIS A 168 -3.88 -16.21 8.39
CA HIS A 168 -2.52 -16.03 8.87
C HIS A 168 -1.85 -14.93 8.05
N CYS A 169 -1.33 -13.91 8.73
CA CYS A 169 -0.51 -12.89 8.10
C CYS A 169 0.97 -13.25 8.32
N SER A 170 1.73 -13.43 7.25
CA SER A 170 3.17 -13.72 7.29
C SER A 170 3.97 -12.56 7.90
N ILE A 171 3.63 -11.32 7.54
CA ILE A 171 4.28 -10.10 8.02
C ILE A 171 4.08 -9.90 9.54
N CYS A 172 2.84 -10.09 10.02
CA CYS A 172 2.51 -10.03 11.45
C CYS A 172 2.93 -11.31 12.20
N ASN A 173 3.30 -12.38 11.47
CA ASN A 173 3.59 -13.75 11.94
C ASN A 173 2.57 -14.31 12.95
N ARG A 174 1.28 -14.12 12.66
CA ARG A 174 0.17 -14.57 13.52
C ARG A 174 -1.14 -14.71 12.75
N CYS A 175 -2.04 -15.52 13.29
CA CYS A 175 -3.42 -15.57 12.84
C CYS A 175 -4.18 -14.35 13.33
N VAL A 176 -4.89 -13.68 12.43
CA VAL A 176 -5.71 -12.50 12.70
C VAL A 176 -7.19 -12.84 12.51
N LEU A 177 -8.02 -12.45 13.47
CA LEU A 177 -9.48 -12.64 13.39
C LEU A 177 -10.10 -11.71 12.36
N LYS A 178 -11.00 -12.24 11.51
CA LYS A 178 -11.65 -11.48 10.43
C LYS A 178 -10.64 -10.59 9.68
N MET A 179 -9.50 -11.19 9.33
CA MET A 179 -8.40 -10.48 8.68
C MET A 179 -8.89 -9.93 7.34
N ASP A 180 -8.70 -8.64 7.12
CA ASP A 180 -8.94 -8.00 5.84
C ASP A 180 -7.63 -7.96 5.05
N HIS A 181 -6.66 -7.17 5.52
CA HIS A 181 -5.33 -7.09 4.92
C HIS A 181 -4.26 -6.64 5.94
N HIS A 182 -2.98 -6.79 5.57
CA HIS A 182 -1.89 -6.12 6.26
C HIS A 182 -1.68 -4.74 5.62
N CYS A 183 -1.75 -3.67 6.41
CA CYS A 183 -1.63 -2.31 5.89
C CYS A 183 -0.27 -1.70 6.27
N PRO A 184 0.64 -1.47 5.31
CA PRO A 184 1.92 -0.82 5.58
C PRO A 184 1.75 0.59 6.17
N TRP A 185 0.70 1.33 5.76
CA TRP A 185 0.39 2.68 6.25
C TRP A 185 0.04 2.75 7.74
N LEU A 186 -0.39 1.63 8.31
CA LEU A 186 -0.65 1.49 9.74
C LEU A 186 0.48 0.78 10.48
N ASN A 187 1.41 0.18 9.75
CA ASN A 187 2.35 -0.83 10.26
C ASN A 187 1.64 -1.89 11.12
N ASN A 188 0.41 -2.23 10.75
CA ASN A 188 -0.47 -3.10 11.52
C ASN A 188 -1.41 -3.87 10.57
N CYS A 189 -1.84 -5.04 11.02
CA CYS A 189 -2.88 -5.79 10.33
C CYS A 189 -4.25 -5.13 10.58
N VAL A 190 -5.15 -5.14 9.60
CA VAL A 190 -6.57 -4.75 9.77
C VAL A 190 -7.39 -6.03 9.97
N GLY A 191 -8.04 -6.12 11.12
CA GLY A 191 -8.81 -7.28 11.55
C GLY A 191 -10.00 -6.89 12.42
N HIS A 192 -10.60 -7.87 13.09
CA HIS A 192 -11.87 -7.72 13.77
C HIS A 192 -11.98 -6.51 14.70
N TYR A 193 -10.95 -6.24 15.53
CA TYR A 193 -11.03 -5.20 16.57
C TYR A 193 -10.69 -3.79 16.07
N ASN A 194 -9.87 -3.65 15.03
CA ASN A 194 -9.44 -2.34 14.52
C ASN A 194 -10.08 -1.94 13.17
N HIS A 195 -10.84 -2.84 12.54
CA HIS A 195 -11.52 -2.58 11.26
C HIS A 195 -12.38 -1.30 11.29
N ARG A 196 -13.11 -1.06 12.39
CA ARG A 196 -13.93 0.16 12.55
C ARG A 196 -13.09 1.44 12.52
N TYR A 197 -11.92 1.43 13.15
CA TYR A 197 -11.05 2.60 13.24
C TYR A 197 -10.39 2.88 11.89
N PHE A 198 -9.96 1.83 11.18
CA PHE A 198 -9.43 1.97 9.83
C PHE A 198 -10.46 2.56 8.87
N PHE A 199 -11.70 2.05 8.88
CA PHE A 199 -12.76 2.57 8.01
C PHE A 199 -13.09 4.04 8.32
N SER A 200 -13.26 4.38 9.60
CA SER A 200 -13.51 5.77 10.01
C SER A 200 -12.35 6.69 9.65
N PHE A 201 -11.10 6.25 9.80
CA PHE A 201 -9.92 7.01 9.36
C PHE A 201 -10.01 7.35 7.87
N CYS A 202 -10.28 6.37 7.00
CA CYS A 202 -10.44 6.59 5.57
C CYS A 202 -11.59 7.57 5.25
N LEU A 203 -12.71 7.46 5.97
CA LEU A 203 -13.87 8.34 5.81
C LEU A 203 -13.51 9.80 6.15
N PHE A 204 -12.97 10.05 7.34
CA PHE A 204 -12.63 11.41 7.77
C PHE A 204 -11.48 12.02 6.97
N MET A 205 -10.54 11.19 6.49
CA MET A 205 -9.50 11.65 5.57
C MET A 205 -10.11 12.10 4.24
N THR A 206 -11.05 11.32 3.69
CA THR A 206 -11.77 11.68 2.46
C THR A 206 -12.59 12.95 2.63
N MET A 207 -13.33 13.08 3.74
CA MET A 207 -14.07 14.29 4.08
C MET A 207 -13.14 15.50 4.22
N GLY A 208 -11.96 15.33 4.82
CA GLY A 208 -10.93 16.37 4.92
C GLY A 208 -10.43 16.82 3.55
N CYS A 209 -10.12 15.89 2.64
CA CYS A 209 -9.70 16.22 1.28
C CYS A 209 -10.77 16.98 0.51
N VAL A 210 -12.03 16.50 0.55
CA VAL A 210 -13.17 17.17 -0.09
C VAL A 210 -13.36 18.57 0.48
N TYR A 211 -13.31 18.70 1.80
CA TYR A 211 -13.45 19.99 2.47
C TYR A 211 -12.33 20.98 2.09
N CYS A 212 -11.08 20.54 2.07
CA CYS A 212 -9.95 21.37 1.62
C CYS A 212 -10.12 21.81 0.17
N GLY A 213 -10.57 20.91 -0.71
CA GLY A 213 -10.84 21.23 -2.12
C GLY A 213 -11.93 22.28 -2.29
N ILE A 214 -13.06 22.13 -1.60
CA ILE A 214 -14.18 23.08 -1.68
C ILE A 214 -13.81 24.43 -1.06
N SER A 215 -13.24 24.43 0.15
CA SER A 215 -12.89 25.67 0.86
C SER A 215 -11.77 26.47 0.17
N SER A 216 -10.86 25.79 -0.54
CA SER A 216 -9.76 26.46 -1.24
C SER A 216 -10.12 26.87 -2.68
N TRP A 217 -11.32 26.53 -3.17
CA TRP A 217 -11.69 26.73 -4.58
C TRP A 217 -11.64 28.20 -5.01
N ASP A 218 -12.15 29.10 -4.17
CA ASP A 218 -12.18 30.53 -4.50
C ASP A 218 -10.76 31.13 -4.56
N ILE A 219 -9.96 30.84 -3.54
CA ILE A 219 -8.54 31.24 -3.47
C ILE A 219 -7.76 30.69 -4.68
N PHE A 220 -8.01 29.43 -5.04
CA PHE A 220 -7.39 28.80 -6.20
C PHE A 220 -7.76 29.50 -7.51
N ARG A 221 -9.05 29.81 -7.73
CA ARG A 221 -9.51 30.51 -8.94
C ARG A 221 -8.90 31.91 -9.05
N GLU A 222 -8.82 32.64 -7.95
CA GLU A 222 -8.22 33.97 -7.92
C GLU A 222 -6.72 33.93 -8.23
N ALA A 223 -5.98 33.00 -7.59
CA ALA A 223 -4.57 32.79 -7.85
C ALA A 223 -4.31 32.37 -9.30
N TYR A 224 -5.13 31.46 -9.84
CA TYR A 224 -5.02 31.00 -11.24
C TYR A 224 -5.24 32.15 -12.23
N ALA A 225 -6.28 32.96 -12.01
CA ALA A 225 -6.54 34.14 -12.85
C ALA A 225 -5.41 35.18 -12.77
N ALA A 226 -4.81 35.39 -11.60
CA ALA A 226 -3.67 36.28 -11.43
C ALA A 226 -2.43 35.78 -12.20
N ILE A 227 -2.13 34.49 -12.13
CA ILE A 227 -1.02 33.87 -12.88
C ILE A 227 -1.24 34.03 -14.38
N GLN A 228 -2.47 33.81 -14.86
CA GLN A 228 -2.78 33.96 -16.28
C GLN A 228 -2.54 35.40 -16.76
N ARG A 229 -2.89 36.40 -15.96
CA ARG A 229 -2.61 37.81 -16.26
C ARG A 229 -1.12 38.12 -16.29
N LEU A 230 -0.34 37.60 -15.34
CA LEU A 230 1.11 37.79 -15.33
C LEU A 230 1.78 37.21 -16.59
N LYS A 231 1.37 36.01 -17.01
CA LYS A 231 1.85 35.39 -18.25
C LYS A 231 1.51 36.22 -19.49
N LEU A 232 0.34 36.85 -19.54
CA LEU A 232 -0.05 37.73 -20.65
C LEU A 232 0.81 39.00 -20.68
N LEU A 233 1.03 39.62 -19.53
CA LEU A 233 1.88 40.82 -19.42
C LEU A 233 3.34 40.55 -19.80
N GLU A 234 3.86 39.38 -19.42
CA GLU A 234 5.20 38.95 -19.84
C GLU A 234 5.30 38.79 -21.37
N LYS A 235 4.30 38.16 -22.00
CA LYS A 235 4.24 38.03 -23.46
C LYS A 235 4.15 39.38 -24.16
N GLU A 236 3.33 40.30 -23.67
CA GLU A 236 3.22 41.66 -24.20
C GLU A 236 4.55 42.41 -24.09
N THR A 237 5.22 42.30 -22.94
CA THR A 237 6.53 42.93 -22.70
C THR A 237 7.60 42.39 -23.65
N LEU A 238 7.65 41.07 -23.85
CA LEU A 238 8.57 40.43 -24.77
C LEU A 238 8.29 40.82 -26.23
N GLN A 239 7.01 40.91 -26.62
CA GLN A 239 6.64 41.35 -27.97
C GLN A 239 7.05 42.79 -28.23
N VAL A 240 6.85 43.69 -27.26
CA VAL A 240 7.30 45.08 -27.36
C VAL A 240 8.82 45.14 -27.51
N ALA A 241 9.57 44.37 -26.72
CA ALA A 241 11.02 44.30 -26.84
C ALA A 241 11.47 43.78 -28.22
N ALA A 242 10.82 42.75 -28.76
CA ALA A 242 11.10 42.22 -30.09
C ALA A 242 10.81 43.22 -31.21
N ASN A 243 9.69 43.94 -31.14
CA ASN A 243 9.33 44.96 -32.13
C ASN A 243 10.33 46.13 -32.15
N GLN A 244 10.95 46.46 -31.01
CA GLN A 244 11.98 47.51 -30.92
C GLN A 244 13.32 47.06 -31.51
N LEU A 245 13.69 45.77 -31.42
CA LEU A 245 14.89 45.23 -32.06
C LEU A 245 14.69 44.89 -33.55
N GLY A 246 13.45 44.62 -33.97
CA GLY A 246 13.13 44.20 -35.33
C GLY A 246 12.90 45.32 -36.33
N SER A 247 12.95 46.60 -35.93
CA SER A 247 12.80 47.73 -36.85
C SER A 247 14.08 47.94 -37.68
N PRO A 248 14.08 47.67 -39.00
CA PRO A 248 15.17 48.06 -39.88
C PRO A 248 15.12 49.58 -40.05
N GLY A 249 16.25 50.24 -39.86
CA GLY A 249 16.33 51.67 -39.65
C GLY A 249 15.60 52.56 -40.66
N ALA A 250 14.90 53.55 -40.12
CA ALA A 250 14.71 54.83 -40.79
C ALA A 250 15.66 55.85 -40.15
N GLY A 251 16.79 56.09 -40.82
CA GLY A 251 17.51 57.37 -40.86
C GLY A 251 18.02 58.00 -39.56
N GLY A 252 19.29 57.77 -39.24
CA GLY A 252 20.12 58.71 -38.47
C GLY A 252 21.51 58.80 -39.11
N PRO A 253 22.03 60.00 -39.43
CA PRO A 253 23.30 60.13 -40.14
C PRO A 253 24.50 59.99 -39.19
N HIS A 254 25.53 59.31 -39.69
CA HIS A 254 26.91 59.22 -39.17
C HIS A 254 27.12 58.58 -37.78
N ALA A 255 27.39 57.27 -37.79
CA ALA A 255 28.48 56.70 -36.98
C ALA A 255 29.13 55.56 -37.77
N VAL A 256 30.44 55.69 -37.96
CA VAL A 256 31.29 54.90 -38.85
C VAL A 256 31.45 53.46 -38.33
N ALA A 257 31.38 52.53 -39.27
CA ALA A 257 31.56 51.09 -39.10
C ALA A 257 32.95 50.71 -38.58
N CYS A 258 33.02 49.60 -37.85
CA CYS A 258 34.11 48.61 -37.95
C CYS A 258 33.64 47.27 -37.36
N CYS A 259 33.23 46.36 -38.23
CA CYS A 259 33.33 44.92 -38.00
C CYS A 259 34.38 44.36 -38.96
N PRO A 260 35.02 43.23 -38.61
CA PRO A 260 34.93 42.11 -39.52
C PRO A 260 34.65 40.74 -38.86
N HIS A 261 33.83 39.97 -39.60
CA HIS A 261 33.85 38.52 -39.80
C HIS A 261 33.27 37.52 -38.75
N HIS A 262 32.20 36.86 -39.22
CA HIS A 262 31.48 35.67 -38.72
C HIS A 262 32.23 34.36 -39.14
N PRO A 263 31.95 33.13 -38.64
CA PRO A 263 30.71 32.39 -38.99
C PRO A 263 30.14 31.30 -38.02
N ARG A 264 28.81 31.10 -38.10
CA ARG A 264 28.04 29.82 -38.15
C ARG A 264 27.73 28.98 -36.88
N GLY A 265 26.43 28.69 -36.69
CA GLY A 265 25.89 27.44 -36.09
C GLY A 265 24.83 27.60 -34.98
N ASP A 266 23.54 27.42 -35.28
CA ASP A 266 22.76 26.27 -34.78
C ASP A 266 21.25 26.41 -35.00
N GLN A 267 20.76 25.44 -35.76
CA GLN A 267 19.40 25.26 -36.24
C GLN A 267 18.75 24.19 -35.35
N HIS A 268 18.32 24.55 -34.13
CA HIS A 268 17.67 23.58 -33.22
C HIS A 268 16.64 24.18 -32.26
N ARG A 269 16.03 25.33 -32.61
CA ARG A 269 15.05 26.03 -31.75
C ARG A 269 13.63 26.13 -32.34
N GLU A 270 13.38 25.56 -33.51
CA GLU A 270 12.07 25.69 -34.19
C GLU A 270 11.12 24.49 -33.97
N THR A 271 11.61 23.36 -33.43
CA THR A 271 10.77 22.17 -33.20
C THR A 271 9.99 22.18 -31.87
N HIS A 272 10.40 22.95 -30.86
CA HIS A 272 9.69 22.99 -29.57
C HIS A 272 8.54 24.01 -29.49
N GLN A 273 8.38 24.87 -30.51
CA GLN A 273 7.34 25.90 -30.50
C GLN A 273 6.03 25.43 -31.14
N GLN A 274 6.07 24.41 -32.02
CA GLN A 274 4.88 23.88 -32.68
C GLN A 274 4.11 22.85 -31.83
N GLU A 275 4.76 22.17 -30.88
CA GLU A 275 4.07 21.21 -29.99
C GLU A 275 3.21 21.91 -28.93
N GLY A 276 3.64 23.07 -28.42
CA GLY A 276 2.89 23.84 -27.41
C GLY A 276 1.65 24.58 -27.96
N GLU A 277 1.59 24.82 -29.28
CA GLU A 277 0.44 25.46 -29.93
C GLU A 277 -0.69 24.46 -30.25
N ALA A 278 -0.36 23.18 -30.48
CA ALA A 278 -1.35 22.12 -30.69
C ALA A 278 -2.09 21.75 -29.39
N GLU A 279 -1.38 21.68 -28.26
CA GLU A 279 -1.97 21.35 -26.95
C GLU A 279 -2.91 22.46 -26.43
N ALA A 280 -2.58 23.72 -26.73
CA ALA A 280 -3.42 24.88 -26.38
C ALA A 280 -4.67 25.05 -27.28
N ALA A 281 -4.68 24.45 -28.47
CA ALA A 281 -5.82 24.47 -29.38
C ALA A 281 -6.86 23.38 -29.02
N GLU A 282 -6.40 22.22 -28.54
CA GLU A 282 -7.28 21.12 -28.12
C GLU A 282 -8.01 21.44 -26.80
N GLU A 283 -7.38 22.15 -25.86
CA GLU A 283 -8.02 22.56 -24.60
C GLU A 283 -9.07 23.67 -24.80
N ARG A 284 -8.90 24.55 -25.79
CA ARG A 284 -9.90 25.59 -26.14
C ARG A 284 -11.21 25.03 -26.68
N GLN A 285 -11.20 23.85 -27.32
CA GLN A 285 -12.42 23.23 -27.84
C GLN A 285 -13.26 22.54 -26.76
N SER A 286 -12.70 22.17 -25.61
CA SER A 286 -13.45 21.51 -24.53
C SER A 286 -14.21 22.48 -23.59
N VAL A 287 -13.86 23.76 -23.58
CA VAL A 287 -14.39 24.75 -22.62
C VAL A 287 -15.52 25.62 -23.20
N GLN A 288 -15.82 25.53 -24.50
CA GLN A 288 -16.70 26.48 -25.20
C GLN A 288 -18.16 26.04 -25.40
N GLU A 289 -18.60 24.92 -24.82
CA GLU A 289 -20.02 24.60 -24.59
C GLU A 289 -20.25 24.54 -23.07
N PRO A 290 -20.91 25.54 -22.44
CA PRO A 290 -22.35 25.73 -22.58
C PRO A 290 -22.80 27.19 -22.36
N LEU A 291 -23.12 27.95 -23.42
CA LEU A 291 -23.68 29.31 -23.25
C LEU A 291 -24.65 29.75 -24.35
N GLN A 292 -25.27 28.81 -25.06
CA GLN A 292 -26.22 29.08 -26.16
C GLN A 292 -27.65 28.54 -25.92
N LEU A 293 -27.99 28.03 -24.73
CA LEU A 293 -29.30 27.41 -24.46
C LEU A 293 -30.11 28.08 -23.32
N ARG A 294 -29.97 29.40 -23.16
CA ARG A 294 -30.73 30.16 -22.15
C ARG A 294 -31.46 31.41 -22.65
N HIS A 295 -31.57 31.63 -23.96
CA HIS A 295 -32.18 32.86 -24.50
C HIS A 295 -33.33 32.69 -25.51
N LEU A 296 -33.98 31.53 -25.58
CA LEU A 296 -35.23 31.37 -26.34
C LEU A 296 -36.32 30.75 -25.47
N GLY A 297 -37.32 31.57 -25.11
CA GLY A 297 -38.57 31.08 -24.52
C GLY A 297 -39.17 31.98 -23.44
N GLN A 298 -39.37 33.27 -23.72
CA GLN A 298 -40.23 34.10 -22.86
C GLN A 298 -40.93 35.18 -23.68
N LEU A 299 -42.08 34.86 -24.28
CA LEU A 299 -43.20 35.78 -24.56
C LEU A 299 -44.51 34.97 -24.69
N GLU A 300 -45.62 35.64 -24.34
CA GLU A 300 -47.01 35.15 -24.14
C GLU A 300 -47.28 34.59 -22.72
N GLY A 301 -48.19 35.08 -21.86
CA GLY A 301 -49.24 36.10 -21.95
C GLY A 301 -50.59 35.61 -21.38
N VAL A 302 -50.76 35.59 -20.04
CA VAL A 302 -51.95 35.98 -19.18
C VAL A 302 -53.39 35.44 -19.54
N PRO A 303 -54.39 35.29 -18.60
CA PRO A 303 -54.48 34.80 -17.21
C PRO A 303 -55.64 33.75 -17.01
N GLY A 304 -55.81 33.19 -15.79
CA GLY A 304 -57.10 32.52 -15.44
C GLY A 304 -57.15 31.81 -14.09
N SER A 305 -58.18 32.15 -13.31
CA SER A 305 -58.56 31.74 -11.95
C SER A 305 -59.14 30.31 -11.79
N GLY A 306 -59.14 29.79 -10.56
CA GLY A 306 -60.08 28.73 -10.08
C GLY A 306 -59.36 27.55 -9.41
N HIS A 307 -59.37 27.45 -8.07
CA HIS A 307 -60.28 26.62 -7.26
C HIS A 307 -60.44 25.14 -7.71
N ALA A 308 -60.20 24.26 -6.73
CA ALA A 308 -60.88 22.99 -6.44
C ALA A 308 -60.10 21.67 -6.63
N GLN A 309 -59.97 20.99 -5.48
CA GLN A 309 -60.32 19.59 -5.22
C GLN A 309 -59.40 18.45 -5.70
N THR A 310 -58.77 17.83 -4.69
CA THR A 310 -58.88 16.42 -4.30
C THR A 310 -59.17 15.40 -5.39
N LEU A 311 -58.23 14.47 -5.62
CA LEU A 311 -58.55 13.07 -5.91
C LEU A 311 -57.40 12.16 -5.45
N ALA A 312 -57.73 11.28 -4.52
CA ALA A 312 -56.92 10.19 -4.05
C ALA A 312 -56.89 9.06 -5.10
N HIS A 313 -55.78 8.31 -5.19
CA HIS A 313 -55.80 6.84 -5.16
C HIS A 313 -54.38 6.29 -4.85
N PRO A 314 -54.30 5.09 -4.25
CA PRO A 314 -53.17 4.63 -3.46
C PRO A 314 -52.20 3.76 -4.26
N GLY A 315 -50.93 3.79 -3.89
CA GLY A 315 -49.89 2.91 -4.41
C GLY A 315 -48.76 2.80 -3.42
N THR A 316 -48.84 1.76 -2.59
CA THR A 316 -47.86 1.31 -1.59
C THR A 316 -46.41 1.36 -2.10
N ALA A 317 -45.59 2.20 -1.47
CA ALA A 317 -44.14 2.05 -1.46
C ALA A 317 -43.67 1.91 -0.01
N ALA A 318 -43.15 0.74 0.32
CA ALA A 318 -42.62 0.42 1.63
C ALA A 318 -41.43 1.34 1.94
N VAL A 319 -41.56 2.14 2.99
CA VAL A 319 -40.47 2.93 3.54
C VAL A 319 -39.54 1.98 4.29
N TYR A 320 -38.39 1.68 3.69
CA TYR A 320 -37.29 1.00 4.37
C TYR A 320 -36.65 1.99 5.33
N THR A 321 -36.92 1.86 6.63
CA THR A 321 -36.17 2.55 7.67
C THR A 321 -34.97 1.68 8.05
N PRO A 322 -33.71 2.18 7.99
CA PRO A 322 -32.59 1.43 8.54
C PRO A 322 -32.62 1.54 10.07
N ALA A 323 -32.52 0.39 10.74
CA ALA A 323 -32.43 0.28 12.19
C ALA A 323 -31.18 1.00 12.75
N PRO A 324 -31.24 1.54 13.98
CA PRO A 324 -30.09 2.20 14.61
C PRO A 324 -29.00 1.19 15.00
N TRP A 325 -27.75 1.52 14.69
CA TRP A 325 -26.56 0.72 14.96
C TRP A 325 -26.16 0.79 16.44
N ASN A 326 -26.72 -0.09 17.27
CA ASN A 326 -26.26 -0.26 18.65
C ASN A 326 -25.15 -1.32 18.71
N TRP A 327 -23.93 -0.90 19.03
CA TRP A 327 -22.85 -1.79 19.43
C TRP A 327 -22.72 -1.77 20.96
N PRO A 328 -22.53 -2.93 21.62
CA PRO A 328 -22.31 -2.97 23.05
C PRO A 328 -20.95 -2.33 23.40
N GLU A 329 -20.98 -1.32 24.26
CA GLU A 329 -19.78 -0.79 24.90
C GLU A 329 -19.20 -1.86 25.84
N LEU A 330 -17.95 -2.25 25.61
CA LEU A 330 -17.17 -3.01 26.58
C LEU A 330 -16.10 -2.08 27.14
N GLY A 331 -16.22 -1.81 28.45
CA GLY A 331 -15.32 -0.96 29.21
C GLY A 331 -13.89 -1.50 29.31
N PRO A 332 -12.97 -0.71 29.90
CA PRO A 332 -11.54 -0.94 29.81
C PRO A 332 -11.12 -2.09 30.74
N SER A 333 -10.65 -3.19 30.17
CA SER A 333 -9.87 -4.19 30.93
C SER A 333 -8.41 -4.14 30.50
N SER A 334 -7.61 -3.60 31.43
CA SER A 334 -6.21 -3.92 31.72
C SER A 334 -5.18 -3.88 30.57
N LEU A 335 -4.47 -2.75 30.54
CA LEU A 335 -3.03 -2.71 30.40
C LEU A 335 -2.36 -3.69 31.40
N CYS A 336 -2.02 -4.89 30.96
CA CYS A 336 -0.86 -5.67 31.42
C CYS A 336 -0.82 -6.97 30.62
N ASP A 337 -0.01 -6.98 29.57
CA ASP A 337 0.69 -8.18 29.12
C ASP A 337 1.83 -7.72 28.21
N ARG A 338 2.87 -7.23 28.87
CA ARG A 338 4.14 -6.83 28.24
C ARG A 338 5.29 -7.43 29.04
N ALA A 339 5.40 -8.76 29.05
CA ALA A 339 6.63 -9.46 29.34
C ALA A 339 6.50 -10.93 28.89
N ALA A 340 7.63 -11.49 28.43
CA ALA A 340 7.88 -12.87 28.03
C ALA A 340 7.69 -13.21 26.54
N HIS A 341 8.67 -13.76 25.81
CA HIS A 341 10.10 -13.97 26.03
C HIS A 341 10.70 -14.27 24.64
N THR A 342 11.89 -13.75 24.41
CA THR A 342 12.80 -14.14 23.34
C THR A 342 13.58 -15.40 23.74
N SER A 343 13.81 -16.25 22.73
CA SER A 343 14.87 -17.27 22.56
C SER A 343 14.59 -18.76 22.86
N PRO A 344 15.19 -19.68 22.06
CA PRO A 344 14.82 -21.09 22.00
C PRO A 344 15.83 -22.04 22.68
N GLY A 345 15.35 -23.23 23.08
CA GLY A 345 16.17 -24.44 23.26
C GLY A 345 16.10 -25.05 24.66
N HIS A 346 15.52 -26.25 24.78
CA HIS A 346 16.23 -27.49 25.11
C HIS A 346 15.24 -28.66 25.17
N LEU A 347 15.57 -29.76 24.48
CA LEU A 347 14.96 -31.08 24.72
C LEU A 347 15.46 -31.61 26.06
N THR A 348 14.55 -31.99 26.96
CA THR A 348 14.74 -33.14 27.85
C THR A 348 13.40 -33.79 28.18
N ASP A 349 13.28 -35.01 27.67
CA ASP A 349 12.63 -36.21 28.20
C ASP A 349 12.04 -36.12 29.64
N VAL A 350 10.74 -36.36 29.78
CA VAL A 350 10.13 -36.96 30.98
C VAL A 350 8.95 -37.82 30.52
N GLY A 351 9.06 -39.12 30.76
CA GLY A 351 8.02 -40.11 30.48
C GLY A 351 6.98 -40.28 31.59
N ALA A 352 6.00 -41.10 31.20
CA ALA A 352 5.16 -41.98 32.01
C ALA A 352 4.03 -41.40 32.88
N GLU A 353 2.89 -42.12 32.77
CA GLU A 353 1.65 -42.10 33.59
C GLU A 353 0.69 -40.92 33.33
N ALA A 354 -0.62 -41.09 33.16
CA ALA A 354 -1.52 -42.20 33.48
C ALA A 354 -2.68 -42.26 32.47
N GLN A 355 -3.15 -43.49 32.23
CA GLN A 355 -4.33 -43.83 31.45
C GLN A 355 -5.60 -43.40 32.22
N GLY A 356 -6.38 -42.50 31.63
CA GLY A 356 -7.74 -42.16 32.06
C GLY A 356 -8.74 -42.54 30.98
N VAL A 357 -9.44 -43.65 31.20
CA VAL A 357 -10.54 -44.15 30.36
C VAL A 357 -11.69 -43.13 30.39
N VAL A 358 -12.13 -42.65 29.23
CA VAL A 358 -13.36 -41.87 29.07
C VAL A 358 -14.27 -42.61 28.07
N PRO A 359 -15.54 -42.87 28.40
CA PRO A 359 -16.44 -43.69 27.58
C PRO A 359 -16.86 -42.99 26.29
N ALA A 360 -17.10 -43.80 25.25
CA ALA A 360 -17.53 -43.36 23.93
C ALA A 360 -18.93 -42.69 23.95
N PRO A 361 -19.16 -41.61 23.20
CA PRO A 361 -20.49 -41.07 23.01
C PRO A 361 -21.32 -41.92 22.03
N ALA A 362 -22.60 -42.12 22.38
CA ALA A 362 -23.59 -42.90 21.67
C ALA A 362 -23.87 -42.38 20.24
N ALA A 363 -24.20 -43.30 19.33
CA ALA A 363 -24.53 -43.04 17.94
C ALA A 363 -25.83 -42.21 17.78
N PRO A 364 -25.91 -41.27 16.82
CA PRO A 364 -27.15 -40.59 16.50
C PRO A 364 -28.04 -41.46 15.61
N GLY A 365 -29.33 -41.58 15.99
CA GLY A 365 -30.38 -42.19 15.18
C GLY A 365 -30.75 -41.37 13.94
N PRO A 366 -31.53 -41.93 13.00
CA PRO A 366 -31.73 -41.35 11.68
C PRO A 366 -32.71 -40.16 11.71
N THR A 367 -32.32 -39.05 11.08
CA THR A 367 -33.20 -37.91 10.78
C THR A 367 -33.95 -38.12 9.46
N PRO A 368 -35.23 -37.72 9.33
CA PRO A 368 -35.99 -37.86 8.09
C PRO A 368 -35.61 -36.80 7.04
N ALA A 369 -35.66 -37.22 5.78
CA ALA A 369 -35.47 -36.39 4.60
C ALA A 369 -36.65 -35.42 4.40
N TRP A 370 -36.35 -34.18 4.04
CA TRP A 370 -37.32 -33.22 3.51
C TRP A 370 -37.08 -33.06 2.02
N HIS A 371 -38.17 -33.23 1.26
CA HIS A 371 -38.31 -33.00 -0.18
C HIS A 371 -38.31 -31.52 -0.54
#